data_AF-A0A0Q8URX7-F1
#
_entry.id   AF-A0A0Q8URX7-F1
#
_cell.length_a   1.000
_cell.length_b   1.000
_cell.length_c   1.000
_cell.angle_alpha   90.00
_cell.angle_beta   90.00
_cell.angle_gamma   90.00
#
_symmetry.space_group_name_H-M   'P 1'
#
loop_
_entity.id
_entity.type
_entity.pdbx_description
1 polymer ?
#
loop_
_entity_poly.entity_id
_entity_poly.type
_entity_poly.pdbx_seq_one_letter_code
_entity_poly.pdbx_strand_id
1 'polypeptide(L)'
;MAYSFEKVQADPVLTTVRRLEQRIAARFPDRGLRQVAAELARLVERVQTRTDSVRGRRAGLRTLSRGAMIAVVLATIVLVVLAVRAAATDAPDDLEWVPLVESAVNDLVFAALALWFLWSVPERLQRDALLKLLHRLRSMAHIVDMHQLTKDPERLRASFDPTEASVDMDLTPNELEHYLDKCA
;
A
#
# COMPACT_ATOMS: atom_id res chain seq x y z
N MET A 1 -2.07 0.56 -28.24
CA MET A 1 -1.99 0.77 -26.77
C MET A 1 -0.82 -0.06 -26.27
N ALA A 2 0.30 0.58 -25.91
CA ALA A 2 1.50 -0.15 -25.49
C ALA A 2 1.34 -0.63 -24.04
N TYR A 3 1.27 -1.94 -23.83
CA TYR A 3 1.22 -2.53 -22.49
C TYR A 3 2.64 -2.55 -21.91
N SER A 4 2.85 -1.84 -20.80
CA SER A 4 4.02 -2.04 -19.96
C SER A 4 3.73 -3.20 -19.02
N PHE A 5 4.44 -4.31 -19.15
CA PHE A 5 4.33 -5.47 -18.24
C PHE A 5 4.91 -5.20 -16.85
N GLU A 6 5.53 -4.04 -16.65
CA GLU A 6 6.22 -3.67 -15.41
C GLU A 6 5.24 -3.12 -14.35
N LYS A 7 4.08 -2.59 -14.78
CA LYS A 7 3.06 -2.02 -13.89
C LYS A 7 1.65 -2.33 -14.37
N VAL A 8 0.90 -2.99 -13.50
CA VAL A 8 -0.53 -3.22 -13.69
C VAL A 8 -1.27 -1.88 -13.68
N GLN A 9 -1.86 -1.51 -14.82
CA GLN A 9 -2.67 -0.30 -14.96
C GLN A 9 -4.08 -0.55 -14.45
N ALA A 10 -4.64 0.39 -13.70
CA ALA A 10 -5.92 0.19 -13.05
C ALA A 10 -7.11 0.18 -14.03
N ASP A 11 -7.09 0.99 -15.11
CA ASP A 11 -8.20 1.03 -16.09
C ASP A 11 -8.39 -0.27 -16.85
N PRO A 12 -7.33 -0.89 -17.40
CA PRO A 12 -7.45 -2.23 -18.00
C PRO A 12 -7.92 -3.27 -16.99
N VAL A 13 -7.45 -3.23 -15.74
CA VAL A 13 -7.88 -4.19 -14.71
C VAL A 13 -9.37 -4.03 -14.39
N LEU A 14 -9.85 -2.80 -14.18
CA LEU A 14 -11.26 -2.56 -13.90
C LEU A 14 -12.15 -3.07 -15.03
N THR A 15 -11.74 -2.83 -16.27
CA THR A 15 -12.44 -3.31 -17.47
C THR A 15 -12.51 -4.84 -17.49
N THR A 16 -11.39 -5.52 -17.22
CA THR A 16 -11.33 -6.98 -17.15
C THR A 16 -12.20 -7.53 -16.04
N VAL A 17 -12.16 -6.95 -14.84
CA VAL A 17 -12.97 -7.42 -13.70
C VAL A 17 -14.47 -7.21 -13.95
N ARG A 18 -14.88 -6.07 -14.52
CA ARG A 18 -16.29 -5.83 -14.90
C ARG A 18 -16.77 -6.81 -15.97
N ARG A 19 -15.93 -7.10 -16.98
CA ARG A 19 -16.25 -8.12 -17.99
C ARG A 19 -16.35 -9.51 -17.36
N LEU A 20 -15.50 -9.84 -16.40
CA LEU A 20 -15.56 -11.09 -15.65
C LEU A 20 -16.86 -11.20 -14.84
N GLU A 21 -17.24 -10.15 -14.11
CA GLU A 21 -18.50 -10.06 -13.38
C GLU A 21 -19.71 -10.34 -14.28
N GLN A 22 -19.75 -9.70 -15.46
CA GLN A 22 -20.82 -9.92 -16.45
C GLN A 22 -20.85 -11.37 -16.95
N ARG A 23 -19.68 -11.96 -17.25
CA ARG A 23 -19.58 -13.37 -17.68
C ARG A 23 -20.05 -14.33 -16.58
N ILE A 24 -19.73 -14.05 -15.32
CA ILE A 24 -20.19 -14.85 -14.17
C ILE A 24 -21.70 -14.68 -14.02
N ALA A 25 -22.23 -13.46 -14.07
CA ALA A 25 -23.66 -13.21 -13.93
C ALA A 25 -24.50 -13.89 -15.03
N ALA A 26 -23.98 -13.99 -16.25
CA ALA A 26 -24.66 -14.63 -17.36
C ALA A 26 -24.79 -16.16 -17.23
N ARG A 27 -23.86 -16.82 -16.52
CA ARG A 27 -23.83 -18.29 -16.38
C ARG A 27 -24.21 -18.78 -14.99
N PHE A 28 -23.82 -18.02 -13.95
CA PHE A 28 -23.94 -18.37 -12.54
C PHE A 28 -24.53 -17.18 -11.74
N PRO A 29 -25.76 -16.73 -12.04
CA PRO A 29 -26.34 -15.50 -11.48
C PRO A 29 -26.47 -15.53 -9.94
N ASP A 30 -26.73 -16.71 -9.37
CA ASP A 30 -27.04 -16.90 -7.95
C ASP A 30 -25.83 -17.35 -7.11
N ARG A 31 -24.64 -17.47 -7.72
CA ARG A 31 -23.43 -17.93 -7.01
C ARG A 31 -22.65 -16.76 -6.41
N GLY A 32 -22.09 -16.98 -5.22
CA GLY A 32 -21.31 -15.98 -4.47
C GLY A 32 -20.11 -15.39 -5.23
N LEU A 33 -19.58 -16.10 -6.23
CA LEU A 33 -18.47 -15.63 -7.08
C LEU A 33 -18.79 -14.31 -7.79
N ARG A 34 -20.05 -14.08 -8.19
CA ARG A 34 -20.48 -12.81 -8.78
C ARG A 34 -20.27 -11.65 -7.80
N GLN A 35 -20.63 -11.85 -6.54
CA GLN A 35 -20.49 -10.84 -5.49
C GLN A 35 -19.02 -10.53 -5.21
N VAL A 36 -18.16 -11.55 -5.24
CA VAL A 36 -16.70 -11.38 -5.10
C VAL A 36 -16.13 -10.57 -6.28
N ALA A 37 -16.51 -10.87 -7.52
CA ALA A 37 -16.09 -10.10 -8.70
C ALA A 37 -16.56 -8.64 -8.63
N ALA A 38 -17.81 -8.40 -8.19
CA ALA A 38 -18.34 -7.06 -8.00
C ALA A 38 -17.63 -6.29 -6.86
N GLU A 39 -17.24 -6.97 -5.78
CA GLU A 39 -16.43 -6.35 -4.72
C GLU A 39 -15.01 -6.02 -5.19
N LEU A 40 -14.39 -6.89 -5.99
CA LEU A 40 -13.11 -6.63 -6.62
C LEU A 40 -13.19 -5.42 -7.57
N ALA A 41 -14.23 -5.33 -8.40
CA ALA A 41 -14.44 -4.17 -9.29
C ALA A 41 -14.53 -2.87 -8.49
N ARG A 42 -15.34 -2.86 -7.41
CA ARG A 42 -15.45 -1.72 -6.50
C ARG A 42 -14.14 -1.40 -5.79
N LEU A 43 -13.30 -2.39 -5.47
CA LEU A 43 -11.99 -2.13 -4.90
C LEU A 43 -11.08 -1.44 -5.91
N VAL A 44 -11.00 -1.96 -7.15
CA VAL A 44 -10.16 -1.39 -8.21
C VAL A 44 -10.58 0.05 -8.52
N GLU A 45 -11.88 0.31 -8.61
CA GLU A 45 -12.44 1.66 -8.84
C GLU A 45 -12.12 2.63 -7.68
N ARG A 46 -12.24 2.17 -6.42
CA ARG A 46 -11.79 2.95 -5.26
C ARG A 46 -10.29 3.24 -5.29
N VAL A 47 -9.49 2.30 -5.80
CA VAL A 47 -8.05 2.49 -5.93
C VAL A 47 -7.73 3.50 -7.02
N GLN A 48 -8.39 3.47 -8.18
CA GLN A 48 -8.25 4.50 -9.21
C GLN A 48 -8.54 5.89 -8.67
N THR A 49 -9.76 6.09 -8.15
CA THR A 49 -10.23 7.40 -7.66
C THR A 49 -9.39 7.92 -6.50
N ARG A 50 -8.91 7.05 -5.62
CA ARG A 50 -7.97 7.44 -4.56
C ARG A 50 -6.55 7.63 -5.06
N THR A 51 -6.11 7.00 -6.15
CA THR A 51 -4.71 7.10 -6.58
C THR A 51 -4.38 8.51 -7.00
N ASP A 52 -5.29 9.22 -7.67
CA ASP A 52 -5.04 10.60 -8.11
C ASP A 52 -4.92 11.57 -6.92
N SER A 53 -5.89 11.52 -6.01
CA SER A 53 -5.89 12.34 -4.78
C SER A 53 -4.72 11.99 -3.84
N VAL A 54 -4.38 10.71 -3.71
CA VAL A 54 -3.28 10.26 -2.85
C VAL A 54 -1.93 10.57 -3.51
N ARG A 55 -1.79 10.53 -4.83
CA ARG A 55 -0.55 10.92 -5.53
C ARG A 55 -0.24 12.40 -5.31
N GLY A 56 -1.25 13.27 -5.38
CA GLY A 56 -1.14 14.68 -5.01
C GLY A 56 -0.76 14.87 -3.54
N ARG A 57 -1.45 14.20 -2.61
CA ARG A 57 -1.14 14.28 -1.17
C ARG A 57 0.25 13.74 -0.82
N ARG A 58 0.71 12.69 -1.51
CA ARG A 58 2.06 12.12 -1.38
C ARG A 58 3.13 13.11 -1.86
N ALA A 59 2.91 13.76 -2.99
CA ALA A 59 3.79 14.80 -3.48
C ALA A 59 3.85 15.98 -2.50
N GLY A 60 2.69 16.44 -2.02
CA GLY A 60 2.56 17.51 -1.02
C GLY A 60 3.29 17.23 0.29
N LEU A 61 3.17 16.01 0.85
CA LEU A 61 3.86 15.63 2.08
C LEU A 61 5.38 15.58 1.90
N ARG A 62 5.85 15.11 0.72
CA ARG A 62 7.28 15.11 0.39
C ARG A 62 7.82 16.52 0.19
N THR A 63 7.09 17.41 -0.48
CA THR A 63 7.49 18.80 -0.66
C THR A 63 7.50 19.55 0.68
N LEU A 64 6.52 19.31 1.55
CA LEU A 64 6.47 19.89 2.89
C LEU A 64 7.65 19.41 3.74
N SER A 65 7.93 18.10 3.77
CA SER A 65 9.09 17.54 4.48
C SER A 65 10.41 18.12 3.96
N ARG A 66 10.58 18.23 2.64
CA ARG A 66 11.77 18.87 2.04
C ARG A 66 11.90 20.34 2.39
N GLY A 67 10.80 21.10 2.34
CA GLY A 67 10.78 22.50 2.75
C GLY A 67 11.14 22.67 4.22
N ALA A 68 10.60 21.82 5.09
CA ALA A 68 10.91 21.83 6.52
C ALA A 68 12.38 21.41 6.79
N MET A 69 12.96 20.47 6.02
CA MET A 69 14.39 20.13 6.14
C MET A 69 15.27 21.33 5.76
N ILE A 70 14.94 22.02 4.67
CA ILE A 70 15.64 23.24 4.27
C ILE A 70 15.54 24.29 5.37
N ALA A 71 14.35 24.48 5.96
CA ALA A 71 14.15 25.43 7.06
C ALA A 71 14.99 25.08 8.29
N VAL A 72 15.06 23.79 8.68
CA VAL A 72 15.92 23.33 9.79
C VAL A 72 17.39 23.62 9.49
N VAL A 73 17.88 23.27 8.29
CA VAL A 73 19.27 23.54 7.89
C VAL A 73 19.58 25.05 7.93
N LEU A 74 18.69 25.88 7.38
CA LEU A 74 18.86 27.34 7.40
C LEU A 74 18.86 27.89 8.83
N ALA A 75 17.95 27.42 9.69
CA ALA A 75 17.92 27.81 11.09
C ALA A 75 19.21 27.43 11.82
N THR A 76 19.72 26.21 11.61
CA THR A 76 21.01 25.76 12.16
C THR A 76 22.16 26.64 11.67
N ILE A 77 22.22 26.96 10.38
CA ILE A 77 23.27 27.84 9.82
C ILE A 77 23.19 29.24 10.46
N VAL A 78 21.99 29.82 10.56
CA VAL A 78 21.80 31.14 11.19
C VAL A 78 22.26 31.12 12.64
N LEU A 79 21.88 30.11 13.42
CA LEU A 79 22.32 29.95 14.81
C LEU A 79 23.84 29.85 14.93
N VAL A 80 24.48 29.04 14.09
CA VAL A 80 25.95 28.91 14.08
C VAL A 80 26.62 30.25 13.73
N VAL A 81 26.11 30.97 12.73
CA VAL A 81 26.66 32.29 12.34
C VAL A 81 26.51 33.30 13.48
N LEU A 82 25.37 33.32 14.17
CA LEU A 82 25.14 34.20 15.31
C LEU A 82 26.06 33.84 16.48
N ALA A 83 26.22 32.55 16.78
CA ALA A 83 27.11 32.08 17.84
C ALA A 83 28.58 32.44 17.56
N VAL A 84 29.05 32.25 16.32
CA VAL A 84 30.41 32.63 15.91
C VAL A 84 30.62 34.14 15.99
N ARG A 85 29.62 34.94 15.58
CA ARG A 85 29.70 36.41 15.69
C ARG A 85 29.76 36.87 17.15
N ALA A 86 28.94 36.27 18.01
CA ALA A 86 28.95 36.58 19.44
C ALA A 86 30.30 36.24 20.10
N ALA A 87 30.85 35.06 19.80
CA ALA A 87 32.17 34.63 20.30
C ALA A 87 33.34 35.47 19.75
N ALA A 88 33.18 36.08 18.58
CA ALA A 88 34.19 36.98 18.01
C ALA A 88 34.15 38.39 18.64
N THR A 89 33.01 38.82 19.20
CA THR A 89 32.86 40.11 19.86
C THR A 89 33.19 40.08 21.35
N ASP A 90 32.93 38.96 22.01
CA ASP A 90 33.30 38.68 23.41
C ASP A 90 34.10 37.37 23.41
N ALA A 91 35.43 37.47 23.51
CA ALA A 91 36.28 36.29 23.60
C ALA A 91 36.12 35.67 24.99
N PRO A 92 35.60 34.43 25.11
CA PRO A 92 35.34 33.82 26.42
C PRO A 92 36.65 33.47 27.14
N ASP A 93 36.69 33.66 28.47
CA ASP A 93 37.80 33.23 29.33
C ASP A 93 37.92 31.69 29.38
N ASP A 94 39.03 31.17 29.94
CA ASP A 94 39.49 29.76 29.92
C ASP A 94 38.48 28.68 30.37
N LEU A 95 37.30 29.01 30.90
CA LEU A 95 36.25 28.04 31.28
C LEU A 95 34.86 28.34 30.67
N GLU A 96 34.66 29.48 30.02
CA GLU A 96 33.37 29.87 29.43
C GLU A 96 33.06 29.20 28.09
N TRP A 97 34.04 28.49 27.50
CA TRP A 97 33.84 27.71 26.27
C TRP A 97 33.13 26.38 26.48
N VAL A 98 33.13 25.82 27.71
CA VAL A 98 32.50 24.53 28.00
C VAL A 98 30.98 24.56 27.73
N PRO A 99 30.22 25.54 28.26
CA PRO A 99 28.79 25.66 27.95
C PRO A 99 28.50 25.91 26.47
N LEU A 100 29.38 26.64 25.77
CA LEU A 100 29.24 26.89 24.34
C LEU A 100 29.35 25.59 23.53
N VAL A 101 30.33 24.75 23.86
CA VAL A 101 30.51 23.43 23.24
C VAL A 101 29.34 22.52 23.58
N GLU A 102 28.89 22.50 24.84
CA GLU A 102 27.72 21.71 25.26
C GLU A 102 26.47 22.08 24.45
N SER A 103 26.17 23.38 24.34
CA SER A 103 25.03 23.87 23.54
C SER A 103 25.18 23.50 22.07
N ALA A 104 26.36 23.69 21.49
CA ALA A 104 26.61 23.39 20.08
C ALA A 104 26.43 21.89 19.76
N VAL A 105 26.89 21.01 20.66
CA VAL A 105 26.67 19.56 20.52
C VAL A 105 25.19 19.23 20.63
N ASN A 106 24.48 19.80 21.60
CA ASN A 106 23.05 19.55 21.78
C ASN A 106 22.23 19.99 20.55
N ASP A 107 22.50 21.18 20.04
CA ASP A 107 21.86 21.72 18.84
C ASP A 107 22.14 20.86 17.61
N LEU A 108 23.39 20.38 17.45
CA LEU A 108 23.76 19.48 16.36
C LEU A 108 23.01 18.15 16.44
N VAL A 109 22.93 17.57 17.63
CA VAL A 109 22.19 16.31 17.87
C VAL A 109 20.71 16.51 17.56
N PHE A 110 20.09 17.58 18.04
CA PHE A 110 18.68 17.86 17.75
C PHE A 110 18.43 18.13 16.27
N ALA A 111 19.30 18.87 15.59
CA ALA A 111 19.21 19.10 14.16
C ALA A 111 19.29 17.78 13.38
N ALA A 112 20.24 16.90 13.74
CA ALA A 112 20.37 15.58 13.11
C ALA A 112 19.12 14.71 13.32
N LEU A 113 18.58 14.67 14.53
CA LEU A 113 17.34 13.94 14.84
C LEU A 113 16.14 14.51 14.08
N ALA A 114 16.02 15.84 14.01
CA ALA A 114 14.96 16.50 13.26
C ALA A 114 15.03 16.15 11.76
N LEU A 115 16.22 16.22 11.16
CA LEU A 115 16.41 15.86 9.75
C LEU A 115 16.08 14.39 9.49
N TRP A 116 16.54 13.48 10.35
CA TRP A 116 16.21 12.06 10.25
C TRP A 116 14.70 11.78 10.38
N PHE A 117 14.03 12.48 11.30
CA PHE A 117 12.58 12.38 11.47
C PHE A 117 11.85 12.91 10.23
N LEU A 118 12.18 14.10 9.75
CA LEU A 118 11.58 14.70 8.55
C LEU A 118 11.77 13.83 7.31
N TRP A 119 12.92 13.17 7.19
CA TRP A 119 13.20 12.23 6.11
C TRP A 119 12.33 10.96 6.18
N SER A 120 12.14 10.40 7.38
CA SER A 120 11.46 9.10 7.55
C SER A 120 9.93 9.17 7.66
N VAL A 121 9.38 10.26 8.18
CA VAL A 121 7.93 10.44 8.42
C VAL A 121 7.08 10.24 7.16
N PRO A 122 7.41 10.82 5.99
CA PRO A 122 6.60 10.66 4.79
C PRO A 122 6.45 9.19 4.37
N GLU A 123 7.48 8.38 4.55
CA GLU A 123 7.46 6.95 4.21
C GLU A 123 6.62 6.14 5.20
N ARG A 124 6.80 6.40 6.51
CA ARG A 124 6.03 5.74 7.58
C ARG A 124 4.53 5.94 7.40
N LEU A 125 4.11 7.19 7.17
CA LEU A 125 2.69 7.52 6.97
C LEU A 125 2.08 6.88 5.71
N GLN A 126 2.89 6.60 4.69
CA GLN A 126 2.42 5.99 3.44
C GLN A 126 2.32 4.46 3.52
N ARG A 127 3.19 3.84 4.32
CA ARG A 127 3.28 2.38 4.44
C ARG A 127 1.98 1.76 4.95
N ASP A 128 1.34 2.37 5.93
CA ASP A 128 0.08 1.86 6.51
C ASP A 128 -1.05 1.78 5.49
N ALA A 129 -1.17 2.79 4.62
CA ALA A 129 -2.20 2.80 3.59
C ALA A 129 -1.98 1.70 2.54
N LEU A 130 -0.73 1.45 2.16
CA LEU A 130 -0.35 0.36 1.26
C LEU A 130 -0.60 -1.01 1.89
N LEU A 131 -0.21 -1.20 3.15
CA LEU A 131 -0.42 -2.45 3.88
C LEU A 131 -1.91 -2.78 4.04
N LYS A 132 -2.77 -1.78 4.33
CA LYS A 132 -4.23 -1.97 4.39
C LYS A 132 -4.80 -2.47 3.06
N LEU A 133 -4.31 -1.92 1.94
CA LEU A 133 -4.73 -2.34 0.60
C LEU A 133 -4.27 -3.77 0.29
N LEU A 134 -3.01 -4.11 0.61
CA LEU A 134 -2.48 -5.47 0.46
C LEU A 134 -3.26 -6.47 1.32
N HIS A 135 -3.60 -6.11 2.56
CA HIS A 135 -4.38 -6.97 3.44
C HIS A 135 -5.78 -7.25 2.86
N ARG A 136 -6.42 -6.23 2.26
CA ARG A 136 -7.71 -6.40 1.61
C ARG A 136 -7.64 -7.27 0.36
N LEU A 137 -6.59 -7.12 -0.46
CA LEU A 137 -6.36 -8.01 -1.60
C LEU A 137 -6.15 -9.46 -1.16
N ARG A 138 -5.35 -9.69 -0.12
CA ARG A 138 -5.13 -11.02 0.46
C ARG A 138 -6.43 -11.63 0.97
N SER A 139 -7.25 -10.86 1.68
CA SER A 139 -8.54 -11.33 2.17
C SER A 139 -9.45 -11.75 1.01
N MET A 140 -9.52 -10.98 -0.07
CA MET A 140 -10.31 -11.37 -1.24
C MET A 140 -9.75 -12.62 -1.93
N ALA A 141 -8.44 -12.76 -2.05
CA ALA A 141 -7.82 -13.96 -2.60
C ALA A 141 -8.19 -15.20 -1.78
N HIS A 142 -8.15 -15.11 -0.44
CA HIS A 142 -8.61 -16.18 0.42
C HIS A 142 -10.12 -16.45 0.30
N ILE A 143 -10.97 -15.43 0.11
CA ILE A 143 -12.40 -15.64 -0.11
C ILE A 143 -12.65 -16.40 -1.42
N VAL A 144 -11.93 -16.06 -2.50
CA VAL A 144 -12.01 -16.79 -3.78
C VAL A 144 -11.59 -18.25 -3.58
N ASP A 145 -10.48 -18.47 -2.86
CA ASP A 145 -9.98 -19.81 -2.52
C ASP A 145 -10.99 -20.63 -1.71
N MET A 146 -11.64 -20.03 -0.70
CA MET A 146 -12.72 -20.69 0.05
C MET A 146 -13.92 -21.05 -0.82
N HIS A 147 -14.23 -20.24 -1.85
CA HIS A 147 -15.26 -20.60 -2.81
C HIS A 147 -14.86 -21.81 -3.67
N GLN A 148 -13.57 -22.10 -3.86
CA GLN A 148 -13.05 -23.26 -4.61
C GLN A 148 -13.02 -24.56 -3.81
N LEU A 149 -12.97 -24.52 -2.48
CA LEU A 149 -12.75 -25.72 -1.64
C LEU A 149 -13.66 -26.90 -1.95
N THR A 150 -14.92 -26.67 -2.34
CA THR A 150 -15.87 -27.75 -2.65
C THR A 150 -15.95 -28.11 -4.13
N LYS A 151 -15.23 -27.38 -5.00
CA LYS A 151 -15.27 -27.46 -6.47
C LYS A 151 -13.99 -28.09 -7.00
N ASP A 152 -13.67 -29.25 -6.43
CA ASP A 152 -12.50 -30.04 -6.82
C ASP A 152 -12.81 -30.91 -8.06
N PRO A 153 -12.11 -30.73 -9.19
CA PRO A 153 -12.30 -31.52 -10.40
C PRO A 153 -11.94 -33.00 -10.22
N GLU A 154 -11.14 -33.38 -9.22
CA GLU A 154 -10.81 -34.79 -8.95
C GLU A 154 -12.05 -35.63 -8.59
N ARG A 155 -13.09 -34.97 -8.04
CA ARG A 155 -14.37 -35.61 -7.69
C ARG A 155 -15.17 -36.11 -8.90
N LEU A 156 -14.83 -35.66 -10.10
CA LEU A 156 -15.44 -36.14 -11.35
C LEU A 156 -14.85 -37.47 -11.83
N ARG A 157 -13.77 -37.94 -11.23
CA ARG A 157 -13.14 -39.22 -11.61
C ARG A 157 -14.00 -40.39 -11.15
N ALA A 158 -14.10 -41.42 -11.98
CA ALA A 158 -14.79 -42.67 -11.62
C ALA A 158 -14.16 -43.38 -10.39
N SER A 159 -12.91 -43.07 -10.07
CA SER A 159 -12.17 -43.60 -8.92
C SER A 159 -12.33 -42.78 -7.63
N PHE A 160 -13.16 -41.72 -7.64
CA PHE A 160 -13.39 -40.91 -6.44
C PHE A 160 -14.19 -41.71 -5.40
N ASP A 161 -13.64 -41.82 -4.20
CA ASP A 161 -14.26 -42.52 -3.08
C ASP A 161 -14.76 -41.50 -2.03
N PRO A 162 -16.06 -41.16 -2.01
CA PRO A 162 -16.59 -40.17 -1.09
C PRO A 162 -16.58 -40.67 0.36
N THR A 163 -16.19 -39.80 1.28
CA THR A 163 -16.35 -40.02 2.73
C THR A 163 -17.65 -39.40 3.25
N GLU A 164 -18.08 -39.78 4.46
CA GLU A 164 -19.26 -39.18 5.12
C GLU A 164 -19.16 -37.66 5.32
N ALA A 165 -17.94 -37.10 5.35
CA ALA A 165 -17.70 -35.66 5.46
C ALA A 165 -17.63 -34.93 4.10
N SER A 166 -17.80 -35.65 2.99
CA SER A 166 -17.73 -35.07 1.65
C SER A 166 -18.95 -34.20 1.38
N VAL A 167 -18.73 -32.95 0.99
CA VAL A 167 -19.82 -32.00 0.67
C VAL A 167 -20.37 -32.29 -0.72
N ASP A 168 -21.68 -32.40 -0.90
CA ASP A 168 -22.29 -32.63 -2.22
C ASP A 168 -21.89 -31.56 -3.25
N MET A 169 -21.60 -32.00 -4.48
CA MET A 169 -21.29 -31.11 -5.60
C MET A 169 -22.59 -30.73 -6.30
N ASP A 170 -22.94 -29.45 -6.24
CA ASP A 170 -24.17 -28.90 -6.83
C ASP A 170 -23.95 -28.31 -8.24
N LEU A 171 -22.95 -28.81 -8.95
CA LEU A 171 -22.58 -28.42 -10.31
C LEU A 171 -22.40 -29.66 -11.18
N THR A 172 -22.88 -29.61 -12.42
CA THR A 172 -22.55 -30.62 -13.43
C THR A 172 -21.08 -30.52 -13.85
N PRO A 173 -20.48 -31.57 -14.46
CA PRO A 173 -19.09 -31.54 -14.92
C PRO A 173 -18.75 -30.33 -15.80
N ASN A 174 -19.62 -30.00 -16.76
CA ASN A 174 -19.43 -28.86 -17.66
C ASN A 174 -19.55 -27.51 -16.93
N GLU A 175 -20.44 -27.41 -15.95
CA GLU A 175 -20.57 -26.21 -15.13
C GLU A 175 -19.35 -26.01 -14.22
N LEU A 176 -18.80 -27.10 -13.67
CA LEU A 176 -17.58 -27.07 -12.86
C LEU A 176 -16.39 -26.54 -13.67
N GLU A 177 -16.18 -27.06 -14.88
CA GLU A 177 -15.13 -26.57 -15.78
C GLU A 177 -15.29 -25.07 -16.06
N HIS A 178 -16.50 -24.64 -16.41
CA HIS A 178 -16.78 -23.23 -16.66
C HIS A 178 -16.63 -22.35 -15.42
N TYR A 179 -16.90 -22.88 -14.23
CA TYR A 179 -16.71 -22.19 -12.95
C TYR A 179 -15.23 -21.98 -12.65
N LEU A 180 -14.41 -23.03 -12.80
CA LEU A 180 -12.97 -22.98 -12.58
C LEU A 180 -12.26 -22.02 -13.55
N ASP A 181 -12.66 -21.96 -14.82
CA ASP A 181 -12.15 -20.98 -15.81
C ASP A 181 -12.39 -19.51 -15.40
N LYS A 182 -13.36 -19.23 -14.52
CA LYS A 182 -13.62 -17.86 -14.03
C LYS A 182 -12.79 -17.51 -12.80
N CYS A 183 -12.14 -18.50 -12.18
CA CYS A 183 -11.40 -18.37 -10.93
C CYS A 183 -9.88 -18.49 -11.11
N ALA A 184 -9.43 -18.97 -12.27
CA ALA A 184 -8.04 -18.94 -12.72
C ALA A 184 -7.57 -17.52 -13.06
#